data_AF-A0A9X3BEV8-F1
#
_entry.id   AF-A0A9X3BEV8-F1
#
_cell.length_a   1.000
_cell.length_b   1.000
_cell.length_c   1.000
_cell.angle_alpha   90.00
_cell.angle_beta   90.00
_cell.angle_gamma   90.00
#
_symmetry.space_group_name_H-M   'P 1'
#
loop_
_entity.id
_entity.type
_entity.pdbx_description
1 polymer ?
#
loop_
_entity_poly.entity_id
_entity_poly.type
_entity_poly.pdbx_seq_one_letter_code
_entity_poly.pdbx_strand_id
1 'polypeptide(L)'
;MANRIVAALVTAGSLLLAAPAAQAQPSAEPVPSDEDQIRDVLTRQTEAGAALDLAAAARLSCSPAAPAWLPRIGPDIGATLRDDPSATDLADQLSGPLADLRQALAGSTVVRLDGIDHVVVTGDTATADITVTTQSGTNPPQTQISRATLLRQDGRWCTAA
;
A
#
# COMPACT_ATOMS: atom_id res chain seq x y z
N MET A 1 6.69 56.48 -29.10
CA MET A 1 6.74 56.92 -30.51
C MET A 1 6.71 55.69 -31.38
N ALA A 2 5.61 55.48 -32.12
CA ALA A 2 5.50 54.37 -33.06
C ALA A 2 5.93 54.87 -34.45
N ASN A 3 6.77 54.11 -35.16
CA ASN A 3 6.94 54.18 -36.61
C ASN A 3 7.64 52.88 -37.05
N ARG A 4 6.94 51.92 -37.65
CA ARG A 4 6.50 51.80 -39.06
C ARG A 4 7.59 51.32 -40.03
N ILE A 5 7.49 50.02 -40.33
CA ILE A 5 7.52 49.34 -41.65
C ILE A 5 8.78 49.51 -42.51
N VAL A 6 9.45 48.40 -42.84
CA VAL A 6 9.70 47.98 -44.24
C VAL A 6 9.67 46.44 -44.32
N ALA A 7 8.78 45.93 -45.16
CA ALA A 7 8.72 44.54 -45.57
C ALA A 7 9.71 44.28 -46.71
N ALA A 8 10.32 43.10 -46.74
CA ALA A 8 10.88 42.52 -47.95
C ALA A 8 10.60 41.01 -47.95
N LEU A 9 9.62 40.61 -48.75
CA LEU A 9 9.44 39.21 -49.15
C LEU A 9 10.62 38.82 -50.05
N VAL A 10 11.30 37.72 -49.71
CA VAL A 10 12.09 36.94 -50.66
C VAL A 10 11.49 35.54 -50.77
N THR A 11 11.21 35.23 -52.02
CA THR A 11 10.65 34.06 -52.66
C THR A 11 11.36 32.73 -52.37
N ALA A 12 10.55 31.70 -52.16
CA ALA A 12 10.64 30.34 -52.71
C ALA A 12 11.99 29.60 -52.71
N GLY A 13 12.06 28.53 -51.91
CA GLY A 13 13.08 27.50 -52.00
C GLY A 13 12.91 26.43 -50.92
N SER A 14 12.07 25.43 -51.19
CA SER A 14 11.83 24.29 -50.31
C SER A 14 13.09 23.45 -50.11
N LEU A 15 13.69 23.56 -48.92
CA LEU A 15 14.47 22.51 -48.28
C LEU A 15 13.86 22.30 -46.90
N LEU A 16 12.90 21.37 -46.82
CA LEU A 16 12.44 20.81 -45.56
C LEU A 16 13.63 20.07 -44.93
N LEU A 17 14.43 20.80 -44.15
CA LEU A 17 15.33 20.21 -43.17
C LEU A 17 14.45 19.47 -42.16
N ALA A 18 14.54 18.14 -42.19
CA ALA A 18 13.95 17.29 -41.17
C ALA A 18 14.42 17.78 -39.80
N ALA A 19 13.49 18.32 -39.01
CA ALA A 19 13.72 18.58 -37.60
C ALA A 19 14.11 17.24 -36.94
N PRO A 20 15.08 17.22 -36.02
CA PRO A 20 15.30 16.03 -35.22
C PRO A 20 13.97 15.76 -34.51
N ALA A 21 13.39 14.59 -34.78
CA ALA A 21 12.32 14.06 -33.97
C ALA A 21 12.89 13.97 -32.54
N ALA A 22 12.51 14.95 -31.71
CA ALA A 22 12.63 14.83 -30.27
C ALA A 22 11.88 13.55 -29.92
N GLN A 23 12.64 12.47 -29.71
CA GLN A 23 12.10 11.21 -29.27
C GLN A 23 11.37 11.53 -27.97
N ALA A 24 10.05 11.38 -27.98
CA ALA A 24 9.24 11.47 -26.78
C ALA A 24 9.79 10.43 -25.79
N GLN A 25 10.60 10.90 -24.84
CA GLN A 25 11.05 10.10 -23.73
C GLN A 25 9.78 9.62 -23.00
N PRO A 26 9.64 8.32 -22.71
CA PRO A 26 8.55 7.87 -21.85
C PRO A 26 8.66 8.64 -20.53
N SER A 27 7.67 9.49 -20.26
CA SER A 27 7.54 10.18 -18.98
C SER A 27 7.55 9.10 -17.91
N ALA A 28 8.64 9.00 -17.15
CA ALA A 28 8.65 8.21 -15.94
C ALA A 28 7.52 8.74 -15.06
N GLU A 29 6.53 7.90 -14.78
CA GLU A 29 5.49 8.22 -13.80
C GLU A 29 6.19 8.62 -12.49
N PRO A 30 5.68 9.62 -11.75
CA PRO A 30 6.26 10.00 -10.47
C PRO A 30 6.27 8.78 -9.56
N VAL A 31 7.46 8.28 -9.22
CA VAL A 31 7.59 7.24 -8.19
C VAL A 31 7.11 7.88 -6.88
N PRO A 32 6.11 7.29 -6.19
CA PRO A 32 5.60 7.87 -4.95
C PRO A 32 6.72 8.00 -3.92
N SER A 33 6.73 9.10 -3.18
CA SER A 33 7.68 9.30 -2.08
C SER A 33 7.57 8.17 -1.07
N ASP A 34 8.65 7.85 -0.38
CA ASP A 34 8.66 6.89 0.72
C ASP A 34 7.58 7.20 1.75
N GLU A 35 7.41 8.49 2.04
CA GLU A 35 6.39 8.99 2.96
C GLU A 35 4.97 8.66 2.48
N ASP A 36 4.69 8.81 1.18
CA ASP A 36 3.39 8.47 0.59
C ASP A 36 3.15 6.96 0.61
N GLN A 37 4.18 6.17 0.31
CA GLN A 37 4.11 4.71 0.39
C GLN A 37 3.86 4.22 1.81
N ILE A 38 4.51 4.82 2.81
CA ILE A 38 4.30 4.50 4.23
C ILE A 38 2.87 4.84 4.64
N ARG A 39 2.37 6.02 4.28
CA ARG A 39 0.97 6.40 4.57
C ARG A 39 -0.02 5.44 3.93
N ASP A 40 0.22 5.03 2.70
CA ASP A 40 -0.61 4.04 2.01
C ASP A 40 -0.61 2.68 2.72
N VAL A 41 0.56 2.17 3.12
CA VAL A 41 0.66 0.89 3.86
C VAL A 41 -0.11 0.95 5.18
N LEU A 42 0.04 2.04 5.95
CA LEU A 42 -0.64 2.20 7.24
C LEU A 42 -2.15 2.43 7.08
N THR A 43 -2.57 3.10 6.02
CA THR A 43 -3.98 3.27 5.67
C THR A 43 -4.60 1.91 5.38
N ARG A 44 -4.00 1.13 4.47
CA ARG A 44 -4.47 -0.22 4.13
C ARG A 44 -4.44 -1.17 5.33
N GLN A 45 -3.47 -1.02 6.23
CA GLN A 45 -3.43 -1.79 7.47
C GLN A 45 -4.62 -1.46 8.38
N THR A 46 -4.95 -0.18 8.51
CA THR A 46 -6.09 0.27 9.34
C THR A 46 -7.42 -0.18 8.73
N GLU A 47 -7.55 -0.11 7.41
CA GLU A 47 -8.73 -0.61 6.68
C GLU A 47 -8.88 -2.13 6.83
N ALA A 48 -7.79 -2.88 6.68
CA ALA A 48 -7.79 -4.32 6.91
C ALA A 48 -8.19 -4.66 8.35
N GLY A 49 -7.69 -3.90 9.33
CA GLY A 49 -8.08 -4.04 10.74
C GLY A 49 -9.57 -3.74 10.97
N ALA A 50 -10.08 -2.64 10.40
CA ALA A 50 -11.48 -2.24 10.49
C ALA A 50 -12.42 -3.27 9.84
N ALA A 51 -12.00 -3.85 8.71
CA ALA A 51 -12.71 -4.91 8.02
C ALA A 51 -12.49 -6.29 8.67
N LEU A 52 -11.63 -6.40 9.69
CA LEU A 52 -11.20 -7.65 10.31
C LEU A 52 -10.65 -8.66 9.28
N ASP A 53 -10.00 -8.14 8.23
CA ASP A 53 -9.36 -8.91 7.17
C ASP A 53 -7.90 -9.21 7.52
N LEU A 54 -7.71 -10.30 8.26
CA LEU A 54 -6.38 -10.76 8.67
C LEU A 54 -5.50 -11.16 7.47
N ALA A 55 -6.11 -11.60 6.37
CA ALA A 55 -5.36 -11.98 5.18
C ALA A 55 -4.80 -10.73 4.46
N ALA A 56 -5.59 -9.66 4.37
CA ALA A 56 -5.13 -8.37 3.87
C ALA A 56 -4.04 -7.77 4.77
N ALA A 57 -4.24 -7.80 6.10
CA ALA A 57 -3.25 -7.31 7.06
C ALA A 57 -1.92 -8.09 6.95
N ALA A 58 -1.96 -9.43 6.87
CA ALA A 58 -0.77 -10.26 6.77
C ALA A 58 0.05 -10.01 5.48
N ARG A 59 -0.58 -9.56 4.39
CA ARG A 59 0.11 -9.18 3.15
C ARG A 59 0.89 -7.87 3.27
N LEU A 60 0.54 -7.04 4.24
CA LEU A 60 1.22 -5.77 4.52
C LEU A 60 2.34 -5.95 5.55
N SER A 61 2.31 -7.03 6.33
CA SER A 61 3.36 -7.37 7.30
C SER A 61 4.62 -7.87 6.61
N CYS A 62 5.77 -7.52 7.17
CA CYS A 62 7.05 -8.06 6.71
C CYS A 62 7.09 -9.57 6.98
N SER A 63 7.61 -10.33 6.02
CA SER A 63 7.81 -11.76 6.25
C SER A 63 9.00 -11.93 7.17
N PRO A 64 8.91 -12.73 8.25
CA PRO A 64 10.12 -13.10 8.98
C PRO A 64 11.02 -13.86 8.00
N ALA A 65 12.23 -13.35 7.79
CA ALA A 65 13.23 -14.08 7.02
C ALA A 65 13.36 -15.48 7.63
N ALA A 66 13.12 -16.53 6.83
CA ALA A 66 13.21 -17.90 7.30
C ALA A 66 14.62 -18.11 7.91
N PRO A 67 14.72 -18.53 9.19
CA PRO A 67 16.03 -18.70 9.81
C PRO A 67 16.86 -19.74 9.06
N ALA A 68 18.14 -19.44 8.84
CA ALA A 68 19.03 -20.22 7.97
C ALA A 68 19.23 -21.70 8.38
N TRP A 69 18.82 -22.08 9.60
CA TRP A 69 18.92 -23.45 10.11
C TRP A 69 17.66 -24.29 9.86
N LEU A 70 16.55 -23.68 9.42
CA LEU A 70 15.40 -24.49 9.01
C LEU A 70 15.75 -25.22 7.72
N PRO A 71 15.57 -26.54 7.65
CA PRO A 71 15.58 -27.22 6.37
C PRO A 71 14.53 -26.51 5.51
N ARG A 72 14.93 -26.07 4.31
CA ARG A 72 13.97 -25.72 3.25
C ARG A 72 13.27 -27.01 2.85
N ILE A 73 12.40 -27.52 3.72
CA ILE A 73 11.36 -28.43 3.29
C ILE A 73 10.62 -27.64 2.22
N GLY A 74 10.49 -28.22 1.03
CA GLY A 74 10.01 -27.54 -0.18
C GLY A 74 8.72 -26.75 0.06
N PRO A 75 8.31 -25.90 -0.89
CA PRO A 75 7.21 -24.93 -0.75
C PRO A 75 5.83 -25.54 -0.40
N ASP A 76 5.79 -26.85 -0.15
CA ASP A 76 4.61 -27.66 -0.30
C ASP A 76 4.00 -28.10 1.02
N ILE A 77 4.57 -27.96 2.23
CA ILE A 77 3.79 -28.38 3.43
C ILE A 77 2.54 -27.50 3.56
N GLY A 78 2.68 -26.19 3.37
CA GLY A 78 1.53 -25.26 3.36
C GLY A 78 0.66 -25.36 2.11
N ALA A 79 1.20 -25.82 0.97
CA ALA A 79 0.39 -26.07 -0.24
C ALA A 79 -0.37 -27.40 -0.12
N THR A 80 0.32 -28.48 0.26
CA THR A 80 -0.23 -29.82 0.54
C THR A 80 -1.32 -29.77 1.61
N LEU A 81 -1.15 -28.99 2.68
CA LEU A 81 -2.22 -28.79 3.68
C LEU A 81 -3.41 -27.98 3.12
N ARG A 82 -3.22 -27.14 2.12
CA ARG A 82 -4.28 -26.36 1.48
C ARG A 82 -4.98 -27.16 0.37
N ASP A 83 -4.26 -28.10 -0.25
CA ASP A 83 -4.73 -29.05 -1.25
C ASP A 83 -5.29 -30.35 -0.64
N ASP A 84 -5.18 -30.55 0.68
CA ASP A 84 -5.83 -31.67 1.37
C ASP A 84 -7.34 -31.41 1.45
N PRO A 85 -8.19 -32.21 0.78
CA PRO A 85 -9.62 -31.97 0.70
C PRO A 85 -10.31 -31.96 2.08
N SER A 86 -9.73 -32.63 3.08
CA SER A 86 -10.26 -32.62 4.45
C SER A 86 -9.93 -31.34 5.21
N ALA A 87 -8.79 -30.71 4.91
CA ALA A 87 -8.44 -29.39 5.44
C ALA A 87 -9.22 -28.28 4.74
N THR A 88 -9.49 -28.43 3.42
CA THR A 88 -10.33 -27.49 2.67
C THR A 88 -11.78 -27.54 3.16
N ASP A 89 -12.34 -28.73 3.41
CA ASP A 89 -13.70 -28.91 3.91
C ASP A 89 -13.90 -28.28 5.31
N LEU A 90 -12.94 -28.46 6.22
CA LEU A 90 -12.96 -27.79 7.53
C LEU A 90 -12.81 -26.28 7.40
N ALA A 91 -11.96 -25.80 6.48
CA ALA A 91 -11.81 -24.38 6.22
C ALA A 91 -13.11 -23.76 5.70
N ASP A 92 -13.82 -24.42 4.77
CA ASP A 92 -15.10 -23.97 4.25
C ASP A 92 -16.20 -23.98 5.33
N GLN A 93 -16.28 -25.04 6.13
CA GLN A 93 -17.23 -25.15 7.25
C GLN A 93 -17.03 -24.04 8.31
N LEU A 94 -15.79 -23.64 8.57
CA LEU A 94 -15.46 -22.57 9.52
C LEU A 94 -15.54 -21.17 8.91
N SER A 95 -15.37 -21.04 7.59
CA SER A 95 -15.34 -19.74 6.90
C SER A 95 -16.69 -19.03 6.94
N GLY A 96 -17.81 -19.75 6.80
CA GLY A 96 -19.16 -19.17 6.88
C GLY A 96 -19.45 -18.53 8.25
N PRO A 97 -19.40 -19.29 9.35
CA PRO A 97 -19.61 -18.76 10.70
C PRO A 97 -18.63 -17.66 11.10
N LEU A 98 -17.36 -17.77 10.66
CA LEU A 98 -16.36 -16.74 10.92
C LEU A 98 -16.66 -15.46 10.12
N ALA A 99 -17.13 -15.57 8.88
CA ALA A 99 -17.55 -14.41 8.08
C ALA A 99 -18.76 -13.71 8.70
N ASP A 100 -19.74 -14.48 9.21
CA ASP A 100 -20.91 -13.93 9.91
C ASP A 100 -20.50 -13.21 11.21
N LEU A 101 -19.63 -13.83 12.03
CA LEU A 101 -19.09 -13.20 13.22
C LEU A 101 -18.33 -11.91 12.88
N ARG A 102 -17.51 -11.93 11.83
CA ARG A 102 -16.77 -10.77 11.34
C ARG A 102 -17.72 -9.65 10.92
N GLN A 103 -18.80 -9.98 10.21
CA GLN A 103 -19.78 -9.00 9.76
C GLN A 103 -20.59 -8.43 10.93
N ALA A 104 -20.92 -9.25 11.92
CA ALA A 104 -21.55 -8.80 13.17
C ALA A 104 -20.64 -7.84 13.95
N LEU A 105 -19.34 -8.15 14.05
CA LEU A 105 -18.35 -7.29 14.71
C LEU A 105 -18.11 -5.98 13.94
N ALA A 106 -17.93 -6.05 12.62
CA ALA A 106 -17.73 -4.88 11.75
C ALA A 106 -18.95 -3.94 11.74
N GLY A 107 -20.17 -4.48 11.86
CA GLY A 107 -21.39 -3.67 12.00
C GLY A 107 -21.56 -3.00 13.38
N SER A 108 -20.83 -3.47 14.40
CA SER A 108 -20.93 -2.98 15.78
C SER A 108 -19.86 -1.95 16.16
N THR A 109 -18.74 -1.92 15.43
CA THR A 109 -17.57 -1.08 15.70
C THR A 109 -17.16 -0.32 14.45
N VAL A 110 -17.20 1.00 14.52
CA VAL A 110 -16.68 1.91 13.49
C VAL A 110 -15.25 2.28 13.85
N VAL A 111 -14.30 1.91 13.00
CA VAL A 111 -12.89 2.31 13.12
C VAL A 111 -12.63 3.40 12.08
N ARG A 112 -12.05 4.52 12.51
CA ARG A 112 -11.67 5.65 11.67
C ARG A 112 -10.19 5.95 11.87
N LEU A 113 -9.45 6.04 10.77
CA LEU A 113 -8.13 6.63 10.76
C LEU A 113 -8.29 8.15 10.74
N ASP A 114 -7.87 8.85 11.78
CA ASP A 114 -7.95 10.31 11.84
C ASP A 114 -6.68 10.99 11.31
N GLY A 115 -5.52 10.34 11.43
CA GLY A 115 -4.27 10.91 10.95
C GLY A 115 -3.08 9.96 11.02
N ILE A 116 -2.09 10.25 10.18
CA ILE A 116 -0.75 9.65 10.20
C ILE A 116 0.24 10.81 10.25
N ASP A 117 0.92 10.92 11.38
CA ASP A 117 1.81 12.03 11.71
C ASP A 117 3.21 11.50 12.08
N HIS A 118 4.18 12.42 12.19
CA HIS A 118 5.58 12.11 12.57
C HIS A 118 6.20 10.95 11.79
N VAL A 119 6.00 10.91 10.46
CA VAL A 119 6.66 9.92 9.61
C VAL A 119 8.15 10.25 9.55
N VAL A 120 8.99 9.36 10.07
CA VAL A 120 10.45 9.48 10.05
C VAL A 120 11.03 8.28 9.32
N VAL A 121 11.72 8.53 8.21
CA VAL A 121 12.39 7.50 7.41
C VAL A 121 13.89 7.51 7.73
N THR A 122 14.41 6.36 8.15
CA THR A 122 15.82 6.14 8.47
C THR A 122 16.34 4.94 7.65
N GLY A 123 16.83 5.20 6.44
CA GLY A 123 17.28 4.14 5.54
C GLY A 123 16.15 3.16 5.20
N ASP A 124 16.35 1.88 5.55
CA ASP A 124 15.36 0.81 5.33
C ASP A 124 14.35 0.63 6.47
N THR A 125 14.27 1.59 7.41
CA THR A 125 13.32 1.57 8.52
C THR A 125 12.55 2.88 8.57
N ALA A 126 11.26 2.83 8.93
CA ALA A 126 10.47 4.02 9.17
C ALA A 126 9.60 3.88 10.42
N THR A 127 9.31 5.01 11.05
CA THR A 127 8.36 5.09 12.16
C THR A 127 7.30 6.13 11.85
N ALA A 128 6.06 5.88 12.26
CA ALA A 128 4.97 6.84 12.15
C ALA A 128 4.03 6.73 13.35
N ASP A 129 3.42 7.85 13.74
CA ASP A 129 2.37 7.87 14.75
C ASP A 129 1.01 7.85 14.04
N ILE A 130 0.16 6.90 14.42
CA ILE A 130 -1.16 6.67 13.83
C ILE A 130 -2.22 7.04 14.85
N THR A 131 -3.14 7.93 14.48
CA THR A 131 -4.29 8.29 15.30
C THR A 131 -5.52 7.57 14.79
N VAL A 132 -6.09 6.68 15.60
CA VAL A 132 -7.27 5.89 15.26
C VAL A 132 -8.38 6.19 16.26
N THR A 133 -9.55 6.54 15.77
CA THR A 133 -10.77 6.63 16.58
C THR A 133 -11.65 5.42 16.35
N THR A 134 -12.01 4.74 17.44
CA THR A 134 -12.90 3.60 17.44
C THR A 134 -14.18 3.93 18.19
N GLN A 135 -15.33 3.64 17.59
CA GLN A 135 -16.64 3.81 18.20
C GLN A 135 -17.38 2.48 18.17
N SER A 136 -17.74 1.94 19.35
CA SER A 136 -18.46 0.67 19.48
C SER A 136 -19.86 0.91 20.05
N GLY A 137 -20.88 0.69 19.22
CA GLY A 137 -22.28 0.86 19.60
C GLY A 137 -22.61 2.25 20.16
N THR A 138 -23.15 2.29 21.38
CA THR A 138 -23.53 3.52 22.09
C THR A 138 -22.40 4.13 22.93
N ASN A 139 -21.22 3.51 22.99
CA ASN A 139 -20.10 4.07 23.74
C ASN A 139 -19.55 5.32 23.05
N PRO A 140 -19.04 6.29 23.82
CA PRO A 140 -18.38 7.46 23.24
C PRO A 140 -17.16 7.02 22.42
N PRO A 141 -16.86 7.69 21.29
CA PRO A 141 -15.69 7.38 20.48
C PRO A 141 -14.42 7.46 21.32
N GLN A 142 -13.55 6.48 21.16
CA GLN A 142 -12.24 6.39 21.81
C GLN A 142 -11.16 6.67 20.78
N THR A 143 -10.32 7.67 21.04
CA THR A 143 -9.18 8.00 20.18
C THR A 143 -7.90 7.47 20.80
N GLN A 144 -7.12 6.72 20.02
CA GLN A 144 -5.85 6.16 20.43
C GLN A 144 -4.76 6.54 19.43
N ILE A 145 -3.62 6.99 19.97
CA ILE A 145 -2.40 7.21 19.19
C ILE A 145 -1.50 6.00 19.41
N SER A 146 -1.07 5.36 18.33
CA SER A 146 -0.17 4.21 18.34
C SER A 146 1.02 4.46 17.43
N ARG A 147 2.21 4.04 17.86
CA ARG A 147 3.41 4.13 17.02
C ARG A 147 3.57 2.87 16.19
N ALA A 148 3.64 3.01 14.87
CA ALA A 148 3.94 1.94 13.94
C ALA A 148 5.41 1.99 13.50
N THR A 149 5.98 0.79 13.34
CA THR A 149 7.32 0.60 12.76
C THR A 149 7.17 -0.13 11.44
N LEU A 150 7.84 0.37 10.40
CA LEU A 150 7.86 -0.20 9.07
C LEU A 150 9.30 -0.53 8.67
N LEU A 151 9.45 -1.59 7.89
CA LEU A 151 10.71 -1.99 7.29
C LEU A 151 10.57 -1.98 5.78
N ARG A 152 11.66 -1.69 5.08
CA ARG A 152 11.75 -1.83 3.63
C ARG A 152 12.30 -3.23 3.32
N GLN A 153 11.48 -4.06 2.69
CA GLN A 153 11.86 -5.38 2.21
C GLN A 153 11.67 -5.44 0.69
N ASP A 154 12.69 -5.85 -0.04
CA ASP A 154 12.64 -5.98 -1.52
C ASP A 154 12.18 -4.68 -2.23
N GLY A 155 12.53 -3.51 -1.68
CA GLY A 155 12.14 -2.20 -2.22
C GLY A 155 10.70 -1.77 -1.87
N ARG A 156 9.97 -2.52 -1.05
CA ARG A 156 8.61 -2.22 -0.60
C ARG A 156 8.56 -2.02 0.91
N TRP A 157 7.78 -1.04 1.37
CA TRP A 157 7.47 -0.88 2.79
C TRP A 157 6.47 -1.93 3.28
N CYS A 158 6.76 -2.51 4.44
CA CYS A 158 5.90 -3.47 5.13
C CYS A 158 5.88 -3.15 6.64
N THR A 159 4.81 -3.53 7.33
CA THR A 159 4.70 -3.32 8.77
C THR A 159 5.51 -4.37 9.52
N ALA A 160 6.28 -3.94 10.52
CA ALA A 160 6.91 -4.86 11.43
C ALA A 160 5.79 -5.54 12.26
N ALA A 161 5.76 -6.87 12.25
CA ALA A 161 4.84 -7.67 13.04
C ALA A 161 5.20 -7.66 14.53
#